data_AF-A0A7V9BGA8-F1
#
_entry.id   AF-A0A7V9BGA8-F1
#
_cell.length_a   1.000
_cell.length_b   1.000
_cell.length_c   1.000
_cell.angle_alpha   90.00
_cell.angle_beta   90.00
_cell.angle_gamma   90.00
#
_symmetry.space_group_name_H-M   'P 1'
#
loop_
_entity.id
_entity.type
_entity.pdbx_description
1 polymer ?
#
loop_
_entity_poly.entity_id
_entity_poly.type
_entity_poly.pdbx_seq_one_letter_code
_entity_poly.pdbx_strand_id
1 'polypeptide(L)'
;AAEGLREALALWRGAPLADFAYEAFAQTEIARLEELRLAALEERAEADLGLGRHAELIAELEALVAGNPLRERPRGQLMLALYRSGRQAEALHLYQEARQALAEELGLEPSQGLQRLERQILEQDPALAAPAQAGRPRLLPASAWRHPRRVVLAGALVLAVAIGAVVFELIREGATNGAAGAVVLDPQTGDLLDTVALGTAPSSVAIGEGSVWVVDADDRTVWQIDPKSRTVQRTFSTASIPTDVAAGGGAVWIANGTSAGDSGSGSVSRLDPESGEVDAIISLPPPPGGNVYNVLPGLSRQLIALTHDAVWAINADLSVSRIDPRTNRIVATIDDVRAENIAAGEGELWVTEGDKVVEIDPSLNAVARRIPVAAETLSALTVGAGALWVTDPFGGRVWRVDSDPKLVRRPIELETWVSGIAFDDGVVWATNEIADEVYRIDPRTNRARVVSRTAAPRSVDAGEGSVWATAASPPSPDAALPAPACGAVFYGGEDQPELLLVSDLPLKGASRASTRAMVDGFRLVLEQRGFDAGGFSVGYQSCDVSTAQAGASDFFRCDEGHVGTEHGSEVAHEGSCSRNEDVGDRHGLRPRPRNSAG
;
A
#
# COMPACT_ATOMS: atom_id res chain seq x y z
N ALA A 1 28.23 0.39 -8.69
CA ALA A 1 28.23 1.45 -7.66
C ALA A 1 29.66 1.85 -7.28
N ALA A 2 30.45 1.00 -6.60
CA ALA A 2 31.82 1.32 -6.15
C ALA A 2 32.75 1.86 -7.26
N GLU A 3 32.71 1.27 -8.46
CA GLU A 3 33.54 1.69 -9.60
C GLU A 3 33.16 3.08 -10.14
N GLY A 4 31.87 3.35 -10.35
CA GLY A 4 31.40 4.67 -10.79
C GLY A 4 31.65 5.78 -9.76
N LEU A 5 31.54 5.49 -8.46
CA LEU A 5 31.90 6.45 -7.40
C LEU A 5 33.41 6.73 -7.37
N ARG A 6 34.24 5.71 -7.63
CA ARG A 6 35.69 5.87 -7.73
C ARG A 6 36.09 6.73 -8.94
N GLU A 7 35.44 6.53 -10.08
CA GLU A 7 35.62 7.37 -11.27
C GLU A 7 35.21 8.83 -11.00
N ALA A 8 34.06 9.04 -10.37
CA ALA A 8 33.58 10.37 -10.01
C ALA A 8 34.52 11.10 -9.03
N LEU A 9 35.00 10.39 -8.00
CA LEU A 9 35.95 10.95 -7.03
C LEU A 9 37.34 11.23 -7.65
N ALA A 10 37.76 10.48 -8.66
CA ALA A 10 39.01 10.73 -9.39
C ALA A 10 38.97 12.04 -10.21
N LEU A 11 37.79 12.61 -10.47
CA LEU A 11 37.66 13.92 -11.12
C LEU A 11 38.08 15.09 -10.21
N TRP A 12 38.14 14.87 -8.90
CA TRP A 12 38.53 15.89 -7.92
C TRP A 12 40.04 16.03 -7.86
N ARG A 13 40.56 17.24 -8.11
CA ARG A 13 42.01 17.53 -8.14
C ARG A 13 42.51 18.37 -6.95
N GLY A 14 41.65 18.66 -5.97
CA GLY A 14 41.98 19.52 -4.84
C GLY A 14 40.73 20.01 -4.11
N ALA A 15 40.88 21.07 -3.31
CA ALA A 15 39.75 21.78 -2.71
C ALA A 15 38.90 22.46 -3.81
N PRO A 16 37.55 22.43 -3.71
CA PRO A 16 36.70 23.09 -4.69
C PRO A 16 36.97 24.60 -4.68
N LEU A 17 37.05 25.20 -5.87
CA LEU A 17 37.26 26.64 -6.05
C LEU A 17 38.44 27.21 -5.24
N ALA A 18 39.56 26.49 -5.18
CA ALA A 18 40.73 26.87 -4.36
C ALA A 18 41.23 28.31 -4.60
N ASP A 19 41.16 28.81 -5.84
CA ASP A 19 41.57 30.19 -6.20
C ASP A 19 40.62 31.27 -5.62
N PHE A 20 39.43 30.86 -5.15
CA PHE A 20 38.39 31.73 -4.59
C PHE A 20 38.06 31.36 -3.13
N ALA A 21 38.94 30.62 -2.44
CA ALA A 21 38.68 30.09 -1.10
C ALA A 21 38.39 31.15 -0.04
N TYR A 22 38.75 32.42 -0.27
CA TYR A 22 38.48 33.55 0.63
C TYR A 22 37.39 34.49 0.12
N GLU A 23 36.82 34.21 -1.05
CA GLU A 23 35.79 35.06 -1.65
C GLU A 23 34.41 34.68 -1.11
N ALA A 24 33.67 35.67 -0.63
CA ALA A 24 32.37 35.45 0.02
C ALA A 24 31.35 34.77 -0.90
N PHE A 25 31.38 35.06 -2.20
CA PHE A 25 30.45 34.47 -3.16
C PHE A 25 30.69 32.96 -3.39
N ALA A 26 31.91 32.49 -3.13
CA ALA A 26 32.29 31.08 -3.36
C ALA A 26 32.02 30.20 -2.13
N GLN A 27 31.88 30.77 -0.93
CA GLN A 27 31.80 30.01 0.33
C GLN A 27 30.65 29.00 0.36
N THR A 28 29.45 29.39 -0.08
CA THR A 28 28.28 28.50 -0.10
C THR A 28 28.48 27.33 -1.06
N GLU A 29 29.05 27.59 -2.23
CA GLU A 29 29.28 26.55 -3.22
C GLU A 29 30.46 25.63 -2.86
N ILE A 30 31.49 26.17 -2.22
CA ILE A 30 32.59 25.39 -1.61
C ILE A 30 32.02 24.41 -0.58
N ALA A 31 31.20 24.88 0.37
CA ALA A 31 30.60 24.02 1.39
C ALA A 31 29.70 22.93 0.80
N ARG A 32 28.88 23.28 -0.21
CA ARG A 32 28.00 22.31 -0.91
C ARG A 32 28.81 21.23 -1.63
N LEU A 33 29.91 21.61 -2.29
CA LEU A 33 30.79 20.69 -3.01
C LEU A 33 31.59 19.81 -2.04
N GLU A 34 32.06 20.36 -0.92
CA GLU A 34 32.72 19.57 0.13
C GLU A 34 31.77 18.53 0.75
N GLU A 35 30.52 18.90 1.02
CA GLU A 35 29.50 17.97 1.52
C GLU A 35 29.25 16.82 0.53
N LEU A 36 29.08 17.13 -0.76
CA LEU A 36 28.88 16.12 -1.79
C LEU A 36 30.09 15.19 -1.93
N ARG A 37 31.31 15.72 -1.79
CA ARG A 37 32.53 14.93 -1.82
C ARG A 37 32.58 13.96 -0.62
N LEU A 38 32.21 14.43 0.57
CA LEU A 38 32.16 13.60 1.78
C LEU A 38 31.12 12.49 1.65
N ALA A 39 29.90 12.81 1.18
CA ALA A 39 28.86 11.81 0.94
C ALA A 39 29.31 10.75 -0.09
N ALA A 40 29.96 11.17 -1.18
CA ALA A 40 30.49 10.24 -2.19
C ALA A 40 31.61 9.33 -1.63
N LEU A 41 32.47 9.84 -0.74
CA LEU A 41 33.49 9.04 -0.05
C LEU A 41 32.85 8.01 0.89
N GLU A 42 31.81 8.40 1.64
CA GLU A 42 31.06 7.53 2.54
C GLU A 42 30.31 6.43 1.78
N GLU A 43 29.66 6.75 0.67
CA GLU A 43 28.99 5.76 -0.19
C GLU A 43 29.97 4.81 -0.87
N ARG A 44 31.14 5.31 -1.29
CA ARG A 44 32.18 4.48 -1.88
C ARG A 44 32.78 3.53 -0.85
N ALA A 45 33.05 4.01 0.38
CA ALA A 45 33.53 3.20 1.48
C ALA A 45 32.53 2.09 1.86
N GLU A 46 31.24 2.40 1.89
CA GLU A 46 30.18 1.40 2.13
C GLU A 46 30.21 0.30 1.06
N ALA A 47 30.29 0.70 -0.21
CA ALA A 47 30.32 -0.25 -1.32
C ALA A 47 31.61 -1.10 -1.31
N ASP A 48 32.77 -0.51 -1.00
CA ASP A 48 34.04 -1.24 -0.92
C ASP A 48 34.12 -2.17 0.31
N LEU A 49 33.49 -1.81 1.44
CA LEU A 49 33.28 -2.71 2.58
C LEU A 49 32.36 -3.89 2.23
N GLY A 50 31.30 -3.64 1.46
CA GLY A 50 30.41 -4.68 0.93
C GLY A 50 31.11 -5.65 -0.04
N LEU A 51 32.16 -5.21 -0.73
CA LEU A 51 33.02 -6.05 -1.58
C LEU A 51 34.15 -6.75 -0.80
N GLY A 52 34.18 -6.59 0.52
CA GLY A 52 35.19 -7.22 1.38
C GLY A 52 36.57 -6.56 1.32
N ARG A 53 36.72 -5.33 0.81
CA ARG A 53 38.00 -4.60 0.71
C ARG A 53 38.34 -3.79 1.96
N HIS A 54 37.95 -4.30 3.12
CA HIS A 54 38.04 -3.60 4.41
C HIS A 54 39.48 -3.23 4.80
N ALA A 55 40.45 -4.12 4.58
CA ALA A 55 41.85 -3.86 4.92
C ALA A 55 42.46 -2.70 4.11
N GLU A 56 42.04 -2.53 2.85
CA GLU A 56 42.54 -1.48 1.94
C GLU A 56 41.96 -0.10 2.29
N LEU A 57 40.80 -0.05 2.96
CA LEU A 57 40.10 1.19 3.30
C LEU A 57 40.54 1.85 4.60
N ILE A 58 41.21 1.12 5.50
CA ILE A 58 41.50 1.59 6.87
C ILE A 58 42.24 2.94 6.84
N ALA A 59 43.33 3.05 6.08
CA ALA A 59 44.14 4.27 6.06
C ALA A 59 43.37 5.49 5.51
N GLU A 60 42.46 5.28 4.55
CA GLU A 60 41.65 6.36 3.99
C GLU A 60 40.54 6.78 4.95
N LEU A 61 39.91 5.83 5.62
CA LEU A 61 38.89 6.09 6.63
C LEU A 61 39.48 6.75 7.88
N GLU A 62 40.69 6.40 8.30
CA GLU A 62 41.43 7.09 9.37
C GLU A 62 41.63 8.58 9.03
N ALA A 63 42.07 8.89 7.81
CA ALA A 63 42.23 10.27 7.36
C ALA A 63 40.88 11.02 7.29
N LEU A 64 39.81 10.34 6.85
CA LEU A 64 38.47 10.93 6.76
C LEU A 64 37.90 11.27 8.14
N VAL A 65 38.07 10.37 9.11
CA VAL A 65 37.65 10.58 10.50
C VAL A 65 38.46 11.68 11.17
N ALA A 66 39.79 11.71 10.96
CA ALA A 66 40.65 12.76 11.52
C ALA A 66 40.27 14.17 10.99
N GLY A 67 39.85 14.26 9.73
CA GLY A 67 39.35 15.52 9.14
C GLY A 67 37.93 15.90 9.54
N ASN A 68 37.12 14.95 10.05
CA ASN A 68 35.70 15.15 10.37
C ASN A 68 35.31 14.51 11.71
N PRO A 69 35.85 15.03 12.83
CA PRO A 69 35.72 14.40 14.15
C PRO A 69 34.33 14.52 14.80
N LEU A 70 33.29 15.01 14.11
CA LEU A 70 31.91 14.91 14.61
C LEU A 70 31.01 14.07 13.68
N ARG A 71 31.53 13.60 12.54
CA ARG A 71 30.78 12.71 11.65
C ARG A 71 30.86 11.27 12.12
N GLU A 72 29.70 10.70 12.41
CA GLU A 72 29.61 9.33 12.94
C GLU A 72 29.69 8.26 11.85
N ARG A 73 29.27 8.56 10.62
CA ARG A 73 29.20 7.57 9.53
C ARG A 73 30.59 7.05 9.09
N PRO A 74 31.59 7.90 8.80
CA PRO A 74 32.96 7.44 8.52
C PRO A 74 33.58 6.66 9.68
N ARG A 75 33.22 6.99 10.94
CA ARG A 75 33.69 6.27 12.12
C ARG A 75 33.12 4.88 12.20
N GLY A 76 31.81 4.72 11.97
CA GLY A 76 31.20 3.40 11.90
C GLY A 76 31.85 2.53 10.80
N GLN A 77 32.15 3.13 9.65
CA GLN A 77 32.86 2.44 8.57
C GLN A 77 34.30 2.04 8.95
N LEU A 78 35.05 2.92 9.64
CA LEU A 78 36.39 2.60 10.13
C LEU A 78 36.39 1.54 11.23
N MET A 79 35.45 1.61 12.17
CA MET A 79 35.24 0.60 13.22
C MET A 79 35.00 -0.78 12.59
N LEU A 80 34.13 -0.86 11.58
CA LEU A 80 33.86 -2.10 10.87
C LEU A 80 35.08 -2.60 10.08
N ALA A 81 35.83 -1.69 9.45
CA ALA A 81 37.04 -2.03 8.70
C ALA A 81 38.13 -2.62 9.61
N LEU A 82 38.42 -1.95 10.74
CA LEU A 82 39.37 -2.40 11.76
C LEU A 82 38.96 -3.75 12.34
N TYR A 83 37.69 -3.91 12.71
CA TYR A 83 37.17 -5.17 13.24
C TYR A 83 37.33 -6.33 12.25
N ARG A 84 36.93 -6.15 10.98
CA ARG A 84 37.07 -7.17 9.92
C ARG A 84 38.53 -7.54 9.62
N SER A 85 39.47 -6.63 9.87
CA SER A 85 40.92 -6.89 9.81
C SER A 85 41.49 -7.51 11.09
N GLY A 86 40.66 -7.89 12.05
CA GLY A 86 41.08 -8.50 13.32
C GLY A 86 41.59 -7.50 14.36
N ARG A 87 41.46 -6.18 14.12
CA ARG A 87 41.87 -5.08 15.01
C ARG A 87 40.70 -4.62 15.89
N GLN A 88 40.02 -5.56 16.55
CA GLN A 88 38.81 -5.30 17.36
C GLN A 88 39.03 -4.25 18.47
N ALA A 89 40.15 -4.32 19.19
CA ALA A 89 40.43 -3.39 20.28
C ALA A 89 40.51 -1.93 19.81
N GLU A 90 41.08 -1.71 18.62
CA GLU A 90 41.20 -0.38 18.00
C GLU A 90 39.85 0.14 17.53
N ALA A 91 38.97 -0.74 17.03
CA ALA A 91 37.61 -0.38 16.66
C ALA A 91 36.77 0.09 17.88
N LEU A 92 36.93 -0.56 19.04
CA LEU A 92 36.24 -0.15 20.26
C LEU A 92 36.84 1.10 20.89
N HIS A 93 38.16 1.29 20.76
CA HIS A 93 38.80 2.54 21.18
C HIS A 93 38.26 3.73 20.40
N LEU A 94 38.11 3.57 19.09
CA LEU A 94 37.57 4.59 18.20
C LEU A 94 36.13 5.01 18.58
N TYR A 95 35.31 4.07 19.06
CA TYR A 95 33.98 4.38 19.57
C TYR A 95 34.02 5.25 20.83
N GLN A 96 34.90 4.91 21.77
CA GLN A 96 35.04 5.66 23.02
C GLN A 96 35.53 7.10 22.75
N GLU A 97 36.46 7.27 21.81
CA GLU A 97 36.88 8.59 21.32
C GLU A 97 35.71 9.37 20.69
N ALA A 98 34.86 8.70 19.89
CA ALA A 98 33.69 9.33 19.28
C ALA A 98 32.67 9.79 20.33
N ARG A 99 32.40 8.94 21.33
CA ARG A 99 31.50 9.25 22.44
C ARG A 99 32.00 10.45 23.24
N GLN A 100 33.29 10.50 23.53
CA GLN A 100 33.88 11.62 24.25
C GLN A 100 33.80 12.92 23.43
N ALA A 101 34.16 12.89 22.14
CA ALA A 101 34.10 14.06 21.27
C ALA A 101 32.67 14.61 21.13
N LEU A 102 31.67 13.76 20.91
CA LEU A 102 30.26 14.18 20.79
C LEU A 102 29.70 14.73 22.10
N ALA A 103 30.07 14.13 23.24
CA ALA A 103 29.63 14.60 24.54
C ALA A 103 30.28 15.95 24.90
N GLU A 104 31.57 16.14 24.61
CA GLU A 104 32.31 17.36 24.93
C GLU A 104 31.95 18.53 24.00
N GLU A 105 31.82 18.29 22.69
CA GLU A 105 31.59 19.37 21.72
C GLU A 105 30.10 19.68 21.50
N LEU A 106 29.22 18.67 21.53
CA LEU A 106 27.79 18.82 21.22
C LEU A 106 26.86 18.52 22.40
N GLY A 107 27.36 17.93 23.49
CA GLY A 107 26.51 17.46 24.60
C GLY A 107 25.59 16.30 24.21
N LEU A 108 25.94 15.58 23.14
CA LEU A 108 25.14 14.47 22.59
C LEU A 108 25.82 13.13 22.86
N GLU A 109 25.01 12.09 23.01
CA GLU A 109 25.49 10.71 22.98
C GLU A 109 25.57 10.21 21.53
N PRO A 110 26.44 9.22 21.23
CA PRO A 110 26.51 8.61 19.90
C PRO A 110 25.15 8.14 19.40
N SER A 111 24.91 8.25 18.10
CA SER A 111 23.70 7.75 17.44
C SER A 111 23.45 6.27 17.72
N GLN A 112 22.19 5.85 17.68
CA GLN A 112 21.83 4.44 17.84
C GLN A 112 22.51 3.52 16.80
N GLY A 113 22.95 4.05 15.65
CA GLY A 113 23.75 3.31 14.68
C GLY A 113 25.15 2.95 15.22
N LEU A 114 25.87 3.93 15.77
CA LEU A 114 27.23 3.75 16.28
C LEU A 114 27.25 2.91 17.57
N GLN A 115 26.28 3.13 18.48
CA GLN A 115 26.11 2.32 19.70
C GLN A 115 25.84 0.85 19.38
N ARG A 116 25.01 0.58 18.36
CA ARG A 116 24.75 -0.80 17.92
C ARG A 116 26.01 -1.46 17.38
N LEU A 117 26.83 -0.74 16.62
CA LEU A 117 28.08 -1.28 16.08
C LEU A 117 29.11 -1.61 17.17
N GLU A 118 29.29 -0.75 18.20
CA GLU A 118 30.15 -1.07 19.36
C GLU A 118 29.72 -2.40 20.01
N ARG A 119 28.42 -2.54 20.27
CA ARG A 119 27.86 -3.76 20.88
C ARG A 119 28.10 -4.99 20.00
N GLN A 120 27.86 -4.88 18.70
CA GLN A 120 28.12 -5.98 17.76
C GLN A 120 29.60 -6.37 17.69
N ILE A 121 30.51 -5.39 17.78
CA ILE A 121 31.96 -5.64 17.82
C ILE A 121 32.37 -6.33 19.13
N LEU A 122 31.82 -5.92 20.29
CA LEU A 122 32.06 -6.55 21.59
C LEU A 122 31.59 -8.01 21.62
N GLU A 123 30.42 -8.28 21.01
CA GLU A 123 29.80 -9.59 20.94
C GLU A 123 30.40 -10.50 19.86
N GLN A 124 31.36 -9.98 19.07
CA GLN A 124 31.94 -10.62 17.89
C GLN A 124 30.88 -11.12 16.90
N ASP A 125 29.84 -10.31 16.69
CA ASP A 125 28.67 -10.67 15.90
C ASP A 125 29.08 -11.19 14.50
N PRO A 126 28.70 -12.42 14.11
CA PRO A 126 28.97 -12.98 12.79
C PRO A 126 28.46 -12.10 11.64
N ALA A 127 27.44 -11.25 11.88
CA ALA A 127 26.99 -10.20 10.98
C ALA A 127 28.09 -9.29 10.45
N LEU A 128 29.08 -9.03 11.31
CA LEU A 128 30.19 -8.15 11.00
C LEU A 128 31.31 -8.87 10.24
N ALA A 129 31.21 -10.18 9.98
CA ALA A 129 32.21 -10.91 9.21
C ALA A 129 32.35 -10.34 7.79
N ALA A 130 33.56 -10.39 7.23
CA ALA A 130 33.78 -9.97 5.85
C ALA A 130 33.15 -10.99 4.88
N PRO A 131 32.56 -10.54 3.76
CA PRO A 131 32.07 -11.44 2.72
C PRO A 131 33.21 -12.34 2.21
N ALA A 132 32.98 -13.66 2.17
CA ALA A 132 33.98 -14.62 1.71
C ALA A 132 34.32 -14.38 0.24
N GLN A 133 35.59 -14.07 -0.07
CA GLN A 133 36.03 -14.01 -1.47
C GLN A 133 35.80 -15.37 -2.15
N ALA A 134 35.01 -15.38 -3.22
CA ALA A 134 34.63 -16.58 -3.95
C ALA A 134 35.88 -17.32 -4.47
N GLY A 135 36.29 -18.37 -3.76
CA GLY A 135 37.20 -19.38 -4.28
C GLY A 135 36.51 -20.16 -5.41
N ARG A 136 37.13 -20.22 -6.58
CA ARG A 136 36.61 -20.91 -7.77
C ARG A 136 36.18 -22.36 -7.45
N PRO A 137 34.98 -22.81 -7.87
CA PRO A 137 34.48 -24.13 -7.52
C PRO A 137 35.16 -25.25 -8.34
N ARG A 138 35.45 -26.38 -7.67
CA ARG A 138 36.00 -27.62 -8.24
C ARG A 138 34.84 -28.55 -8.61
N LEU A 139 34.73 -28.95 -9.87
CA LEU A 139 33.70 -29.87 -10.39
C LEU A 139 34.00 -31.33 -10.02
N LEU A 140 32.96 -32.10 -9.68
CA LEU A 140 32.97 -33.58 -9.66
C LEU A 140 31.75 -34.16 -10.42
N PRO A 141 31.88 -35.34 -11.07
CA PRO A 141 30.97 -35.76 -12.14
C PRO A 141 29.87 -36.76 -11.71
N ALA A 142 28.84 -36.87 -12.56
CA ALA A 142 27.67 -37.72 -12.42
C ALA A 142 27.84 -39.13 -13.03
N SER A 143 27.25 -40.14 -12.38
CA SER A 143 26.77 -41.38 -13.03
C SER A 143 25.70 -42.02 -12.13
N ALA A 144 24.44 -42.06 -12.58
CA ALA A 144 23.72 -43.23 -13.10
C ALA A 144 23.23 -44.21 -12.02
N TRP A 145 21.97 -44.65 -12.09
CA TRP A 145 21.53 -46.05 -11.91
C TRP A 145 20.04 -46.22 -12.27
N ARG A 146 19.70 -47.45 -12.68
CA ARG A 146 18.63 -47.84 -13.60
C ARG A 146 17.38 -48.40 -12.89
N HIS A 147 16.21 -48.27 -13.51
CA HIS A 147 14.97 -49.00 -13.16
C HIS A 147 15.05 -50.53 -13.42
N PRO A 148 14.10 -51.31 -12.86
CA PRO A 148 13.03 -51.85 -13.72
C PRO A 148 11.61 -51.95 -13.10
N ARG A 149 10.67 -52.31 -13.98
CA ARG A 149 9.18 -52.23 -13.97
C ARG A 149 8.45 -53.44 -13.32
N ARG A 150 7.16 -53.29 -12.93
CA ARG A 150 5.94 -53.92 -13.58
C ARG A 150 4.61 -53.85 -12.74
N VAL A 151 3.55 -53.31 -13.38
CA VAL A 151 2.11 -53.74 -13.59
C VAL A 151 1.19 -54.15 -12.42
N VAL A 152 -0.04 -53.56 -12.32
CA VAL A 152 -1.40 -54.18 -12.51
C VAL A 152 -2.53 -53.14 -12.27
N LEU A 153 -3.59 -53.26 -13.08
CA LEU A 153 -4.83 -52.48 -13.19
C LEU A 153 -5.97 -52.95 -12.22
N ALA A 154 -6.94 -52.04 -12.02
CA ALA A 154 -8.37 -52.25 -11.72
C ALA A 154 -8.85 -52.27 -10.25
N GLY A 155 -9.70 -51.30 -9.90
CA GLY A 155 -10.52 -51.32 -8.68
C GLY A 155 -11.08 -49.97 -8.24
N ALA A 156 -11.90 -49.29 -9.04
CA ALA A 156 -12.60 -48.08 -8.59
C ALA A 156 -13.92 -47.85 -9.35
N LEU A 157 -14.92 -48.69 -9.06
CA LEU A 157 -16.32 -48.44 -9.40
C LEU A 157 -17.15 -49.12 -8.31
N VAL A 158 -17.52 -48.34 -7.28
CA VAL A 158 -18.61 -48.58 -6.29
C VAL A 158 -18.63 -47.50 -5.18
N LEU A 159 -17.61 -46.63 -5.04
CA LEU A 159 -17.62 -45.55 -4.04
C LEU A 159 -18.21 -44.21 -4.57
N ALA A 160 -19.34 -44.23 -5.28
CA ALA A 160 -19.91 -43.03 -5.90
C ALA A 160 -21.34 -42.67 -5.46
N VAL A 161 -21.97 -43.42 -4.54
CA VAL A 161 -23.39 -43.18 -4.19
C VAL A 161 -23.65 -43.05 -2.67
N ALA A 162 -22.64 -43.22 -1.81
CA ALA A 162 -22.80 -43.04 -0.35
C ALA A 162 -22.18 -41.76 0.22
N ILE A 163 -21.44 -40.98 -0.58
CA ILE A 163 -20.85 -39.68 -0.18
C ILE A 163 -21.82 -38.52 -0.47
N GLY A 164 -22.80 -38.71 -1.37
CA GLY A 164 -23.72 -37.65 -1.82
C GLY A 164 -24.85 -37.28 -0.85
N ALA A 165 -25.11 -38.06 0.21
CA ALA A 165 -26.24 -37.81 1.11
C ALA A 165 -25.84 -37.39 2.54
N VAL A 166 -24.56 -37.48 2.90
CA VAL A 166 -24.04 -36.97 4.19
C VAL A 166 -23.32 -35.62 3.99
N VAL A 167 -22.88 -35.30 2.77
CA VAL A 167 -22.30 -33.99 2.43
C VAL A 167 -23.39 -32.92 2.19
N PHE A 168 -24.65 -33.30 1.99
CA PHE A 168 -25.75 -32.37 1.72
C PHE A 168 -26.47 -31.84 2.98
N GLU A 169 -26.19 -32.37 4.17
CA GLU A 169 -26.77 -31.88 5.44
C GLU A 169 -25.75 -31.41 6.49
N LEU A 170 -24.51 -31.13 6.06
CA LEU A 170 -23.50 -30.45 6.90
C LEU A 170 -23.09 -29.08 6.36
N ILE A 171 -23.79 -28.55 5.34
CA ILE A 171 -23.53 -27.22 4.74
C ILE A 171 -24.49 -26.15 5.30
N ARG A 172 -25.33 -26.49 6.30
CA ARG A 172 -26.34 -25.56 6.83
C ARG A 172 -25.97 -24.89 8.16
N GLU A 173 -24.72 -24.98 8.61
CA GLU A 173 -24.22 -24.23 9.75
C GLU A 173 -22.96 -23.44 9.37
N GLY A 174 -23.12 -22.10 9.37
CA GLY A 174 -22.10 -21.07 9.54
C GLY A 174 -20.69 -21.29 8.98
N ALA A 175 -20.45 -20.83 7.76
CA ALA A 175 -19.14 -20.35 7.32
C ALA A 175 -19.32 -19.44 6.08
N THR A 176 -19.31 -18.13 6.30
CA THR A 176 -19.04 -17.14 5.24
C THR A 176 -17.60 -17.35 4.78
N ASN A 177 -17.37 -18.13 3.72
CA ASN A 177 -16.05 -18.27 3.14
C ASN A 177 -15.62 -16.92 2.53
N GLY A 178 -14.65 -16.26 3.15
CA GLY A 178 -14.14 -14.92 2.86
C GLY A 178 -13.39 -14.77 1.53
N ALA A 179 -14.03 -15.10 0.41
CA ALA A 179 -13.51 -14.79 -0.91
C ALA A 179 -13.85 -13.35 -1.30
N ALA A 180 -12.84 -12.60 -1.75
CA ALA A 180 -12.94 -11.28 -2.33
C ALA A 180 -13.93 -11.33 -3.50
N GLY A 181 -14.81 -10.35 -3.59
CA GLY A 181 -15.93 -10.48 -4.50
C GLY A 181 -16.82 -9.27 -4.59
N ALA A 182 -17.90 -9.45 -5.36
CA ALA A 182 -19.00 -8.51 -5.41
C ALA A 182 -20.20 -9.12 -4.68
N VAL A 183 -20.69 -8.38 -3.69
CA VAL A 183 -21.71 -8.79 -2.76
C VAL A 183 -23.03 -8.19 -3.20
N VAL A 184 -24.05 -9.03 -3.30
CA VAL A 184 -25.37 -8.64 -3.80
C VAL A 184 -26.30 -8.48 -2.61
N LEU A 185 -26.93 -7.32 -2.49
CA LEU A 185 -27.89 -7.03 -1.44
C LEU A 185 -29.29 -6.84 -2.02
N ASP A 186 -30.29 -7.24 -1.26
CA ASP A 186 -31.69 -6.98 -1.59
C ASP A 186 -31.96 -5.46 -1.47
N PRO A 187 -32.48 -4.79 -2.50
CA PRO A 187 -32.70 -3.35 -2.47
C PRO A 187 -33.78 -2.91 -1.46
N GLN A 188 -34.72 -3.79 -1.12
CA GLN A 188 -35.82 -3.49 -0.20
C GLN A 188 -35.38 -3.70 1.25
N THR A 189 -34.81 -4.86 1.56
CA THR A 189 -34.45 -5.25 2.93
C THR A 189 -33.02 -4.87 3.29
N GLY A 190 -32.10 -4.98 2.34
CA GLY A 190 -30.65 -4.89 2.51
C GLY A 190 -29.99 -6.20 2.92
N ASP A 191 -30.75 -7.31 2.89
CA ASP A 191 -30.22 -8.64 3.20
C ASP A 191 -29.23 -9.10 2.13
N LEU A 192 -28.20 -9.83 2.57
CA LEU A 192 -27.25 -10.48 1.68
C LEU A 192 -27.96 -11.55 0.83
N LEU A 193 -27.98 -11.34 -0.50
CA LEU A 193 -28.58 -12.26 -1.47
C LEU A 193 -27.58 -13.24 -2.05
N ASP A 194 -26.34 -12.81 -2.29
CA ASP A 194 -25.29 -13.62 -2.90
C ASP A 194 -23.90 -12.97 -2.77
N THR A 195 -22.86 -13.75 -3.00
CA THR A 195 -21.48 -13.26 -3.16
C THR A 195 -20.87 -13.87 -4.41
N VAL A 196 -20.56 -13.03 -5.39
CA VAL A 196 -19.84 -13.42 -6.60
C VAL A 196 -18.35 -13.34 -6.32
N ALA A 197 -17.66 -14.49 -6.30
CA ALA A 197 -16.21 -14.52 -6.14
C ALA A 197 -15.51 -13.87 -7.35
N LEU A 198 -14.65 -12.89 -7.08
CA LEU A 198 -13.87 -12.15 -8.09
C LEU A 198 -12.37 -12.29 -7.80
N GLY A 199 -11.58 -11.38 -8.38
CA GLY A 199 -10.15 -11.23 -8.14
C GLY A 199 -9.79 -10.88 -6.69
N THR A 200 -8.52 -10.57 -6.45
CA THR A 200 -7.97 -10.45 -5.10
C THR A 200 -8.36 -9.18 -4.34
N ALA A 201 -8.75 -8.10 -5.02
CA ALA A 201 -9.08 -6.81 -4.42
C ALA A 201 -10.02 -5.98 -5.32
N PRO A 202 -11.28 -6.41 -5.50
CA PRO A 202 -12.28 -5.62 -6.23
C PRO A 202 -12.49 -4.27 -5.54
N SER A 203 -12.48 -3.20 -6.33
CA SER A 203 -12.19 -1.86 -5.82
C SER A 203 -13.21 -0.78 -6.20
N SER A 204 -13.90 -0.95 -7.32
CA SER A 204 -15.04 -0.11 -7.73
C SER A 204 -16.05 -0.96 -8.49
N VAL A 205 -17.33 -0.62 -8.36
CA VAL A 205 -18.45 -1.27 -9.03
C VAL A 205 -19.34 -0.23 -9.70
N ALA A 206 -19.86 -0.54 -10.89
CA ALA A 206 -20.89 0.23 -11.57
C ALA A 206 -21.95 -0.66 -12.18
N ILE A 207 -23.21 -0.26 -12.10
CA ILE A 207 -24.36 -0.92 -12.71
C ILE A 207 -24.80 -0.09 -13.91
N GLY A 208 -24.86 -0.72 -15.08
CA GLY A 208 -25.32 -0.06 -16.29
C GLY A 208 -24.99 -0.86 -17.54
N GLU A 209 -25.55 -0.42 -18.67
CA GLU A 209 -25.47 -1.15 -19.94
C GLU A 209 -25.94 -2.62 -19.79
N GLY A 210 -26.90 -2.87 -18.88
CA GLY A 210 -27.50 -4.19 -18.61
C GLY A 210 -26.57 -5.17 -17.89
N SER A 211 -25.48 -4.71 -17.29
CA SER A 211 -24.51 -5.54 -16.57
C SER A 211 -24.03 -4.84 -15.30
N VAL A 212 -23.44 -5.63 -14.39
CA VAL A 212 -22.63 -5.11 -13.30
C VAL A 212 -21.17 -5.21 -13.70
N TRP A 213 -20.45 -4.10 -13.60
CA TRP A 213 -19.05 -3.96 -13.96
C TRP A 213 -18.22 -3.76 -12.71
N VAL A 214 -17.24 -4.63 -12.48
CA VAL A 214 -16.35 -4.52 -11.31
C VAL A 214 -14.92 -4.46 -11.79
N VAL A 215 -14.16 -3.51 -11.25
CA VAL A 215 -12.72 -3.40 -11.52
C VAL A 215 -11.91 -3.93 -10.34
N ASP A 216 -10.82 -4.61 -10.67
CA ASP A 216 -9.80 -5.03 -9.72
C ASP A 216 -8.47 -4.41 -10.13
N ALA A 217 -7.97 -3.52 -9.27
CA ALA A 217 -6.75 -2.77 -9.53
C ALA A 217 -5.48 -3.63 -9.41
N ASP A 218 -5.50 -4.61 -8.50
CA ASP A 218 -4.35 -5.48 -8.24
C ASP A 218 -4.19 -6.51 -9.36
N ASP A 219 -5.30 -7.11 -9.77
CA ASP A 219 -5.33 -8.11 -10.84
C ASP A 219 -5.38 -7.45 -12.24
N ARG A 220 -5.62 -6.12 -12.29
CA ARG A 220 -5.81 -5.33 -13.51
C ARG A 220 -6.90 -5.91 -14.39
N THR A 221 -8.03 -6.25 -13.79
CA THR A 221 -9.15 -6.88 -14.50
C THR A 221 -10.42 -6.05 -14.43
N VAL A 222 -11.28 -6.23 -15.42
CA VAL A 222 -12.67 -5.78 -15.43
C VAL A 222 -13.56 -7.02 -15.54
N TRP A 223 -14.55 -7.13 -14.67
CA TRP A 223 -15.49 -8.23 -14.62
C TRP A 223 -16.87 -7.74 -15.08
N GLN A 224 -17.46 -8.44 -16.04
CA GLN A 224 -18.84 -8.24 -16.47
C GLN A 224 -19.70 -9.34 -15.86
N ILE A 225 -20.69 -8.94 -15.07
CA ILE A 225 -21.55 -9.84 -14.30
C ILE A 225 -22.99 -9.61 -14.73
N ASP A 226 -23.72 -10.71 -14.94
CA ASP A 226 -25.15 -10.64 -15.19
C ASP A 226 -25.91 -10.31 -13.88
N PRO A 227 -26.64 -9.20 -13.79
CA PRO A 227 -27.27 -8.79 -12.52
C PRO A 227 -28.37 -9.75 -12.05
N LYS A 228 -28.99 -10.52 -12.95
CA LYS A 228 -30.13 -11.41 -12.63
C LYS A 228 -29.68 -12.79 -12.18
N SER A 229 -28.80 -13.41 -12.97
CA SER A 229 -28.25 -14.74 -12.69
C SER A 229 -27.02 -14.70 -11.79
N ARG A 230 -26.42 -13.52 -11.58
CA ARG A 230 -25.26 -13.28 -10.69
C ARG A 230 -24.03 -14.08 -11.10
N THR A 231 -23.95 -14.41 -12.39
CA THR A 231 -22.80 -15.14 -12.94
C THR A 231 -21.88 -14.18 -13.69
N VAL A 232 -20.58 -14.38 -13.54
CA VAL A 232 -19.57 -13.73 -14.39
C VAL A 232 -19.81 -14.14 -15.84
N GLN A 233 -20.12 -13.17 -16.69
CA GLN A 233 -20.25 -13.38 -18.13
C GLN A 233 -18.87 -13.32 -18.79
N ARG A 234 -18.03 -12.35 -18.42
CA ARG A 234 -16.69 -12.13 -18.99
C ARG A 234 -15.72 -11.51 -18.01
N THR A 235 -14.44 -11.71 -18.29
CA THR A 235 -13.31 -11.08 -17.59
C THR A 235 -12.38 -10.50 -18.64
N PHE A 236 -12.01 -9.23 -18.48
CA PHE A 236 -11.13 -8.50 -19.38
C PHE A 236 -9.86 -8.10 -18.63
N SER A 237 -8.71 -8.23 -19.27
CA SER A 237 -7.45 -7.70 -18.73
C SER A 237 -7.22 -6.28 -19.23
N THR A 238 -6.76 -5.42 -18.34
CA THR A 238 -6.38 -4.04 -18.65
C THR A 238 -4.85 -3.92 -18.66
N ALA A 239 -4.32 -3.07 -19.52
CA ALA A 239 -2.87 -2.82 -19.56
C ALA A 239 -2.42 -1.93 -18.38
N SER A 240 -3.29 -1.02 -17.96
CA SER A 240 -3.12 -0.04 -16.88
C SER A 240 -3.75 -0.53 -15.56
N ILE A 241 -3.66 0.29 -14.51
CA ILE A 241 -4.28 0.00 -13.21
C ILE A 241 -5.68 0.62 -13.22
N PRO A 242 -6.77 -0.16 -13.29
CA PRO A 242 -8.12 0.38 -13.26
C PRO A 242 -8.45 0.85 -11.85
N THR A 243 -8.84 2.11 -11.69
CA THR A 243 -9.12 2.73 -10.39
C THR A 243 -10.59 3.03 -10.16
N ASP A 244 -11.37 3.16 -11.23
CA ASP A 244 -12.79 3.44 -11.17
C ASP A 244 -13.51 3.00 -12.45
N VAL A 245 -14.81 2.75 -12.35
CA VAL A 245 -15.65 2.35 -13.48
C VAL A 245 -16.99 3.08 -13.44
N ALA A 246 -17.49 3.46 -14.61
CA ALA A 246 -18.84 3.97 -14.79
C ALA A 246 -19.45 3.41 -16.08
N ALA A 247 -20.72 3.01 -16.05
CA ALA A 247 -21.43 2.45 -17.19
C ALA A 247 -22.59 3.37 -17.59
N GLY A 248 -22.64 3.77 -18.86
CA GLY A 248 -23.69 4.65 -19.36
C GLY A 248 -23.38 5.27 -20.72
N GLY A 249 -24.44 5.75 -21.39
CA GLY A 249 -24.32 6.39 -22.70
C GLY A 249 -23.93 5.43 -23.83
N GLY A 250 -24.18 4.14 -23.67
CA GLY A 250 -23.84 3.09 -24.64
C GLY A 250 -22.39 2.59 -24.53
N ALA A 251 -21.73 2.83 -23.40
CA ALA A 251 -20.33 2.43 -23.19
C ALA A 251 -20.02 2.21 -21.72
N VAL A 252 -18.91 1.52 -21.47
CA VAL A 252 -18.29 1.41 -20.15
C VAL A 252 -17.02 2.23 -20.15
N TRP A 253 -16.84 3.05 -19.12
CA TRP A 253 -15.71 3.94 -18.96
C TRP A 253 -14.88 3.48 -17.77
N ILE A 254 -13.57 3.34 -17.98
CA ILE A 254 -12.63 2.89 -16.95
C ILE A 254 -11.61 3.99 -16.73
N ALA A 255 -11.55 4.50 -15.51
CA ALA A 255 -10.47 5.38 -15.08
C ALA A 255 -9.23 4.54 -14.79
N ASN A 256 -8.08 4.97 -15.27
CA ASN A 256 -6.82 4.26 -15.16
C ASN A 256 -5.78 5.11 -14.47
N GLY A 257 -5.43 4.73 -13.24
CA GLY A 257 -4.40 5.36 -12.44
C GLY A 257 -2.99 5.20 -13.03
N THR A 258 -2.07 6.03 -12.53
CA THR A 258 -0.67 6.04 -12.97
C THR A 258 0.14 4.92 -12.30
N SER A 259 1.02 4.25 -13.05
CA SER A 259 2.04 3.39 -12.46
C SER A 259 3.29 4.19 -12.07
N ALA A 260 4.02 3.74 -11.05
CA ALA A 260 5.33 4.30 -10.71
C ALA A 260 6.28 4.19 -11.92
N GLY A 261 6.59 5.32 -12.56
CA GLY A 261 7.47 5.41 -13.74
C GLY A 261 6.82 5.97 -15.02
N ASP A 262 5.49 6.12 -15.07
CA ASP A 262 4.80 6.78 -16.18
C ASP A 262 4.85 8.32 -16.04
N SER A 263 4.49 9.05 -17.10
CA SER A 263 4.51 10.53 -17.19
C SER A 263 3.64 11.28 -16.14
N GLY A 264 3.08 10.58 -15.16
CA GLY A 264 2.16 11.10 -14.15
C GLY A 264 0.77 11.44 -14.69
N SER A 265 0.52 11.27 -15.99
CA SER A 265 -0.79 11.45 -16.61
C SER A 265 -1.51 10.11 -16.69
N GLY A 266 -2.57 9.93 -15.92
CA GLY A 266 -3.44 8.77 -16.07
C GLY A 266 -4.34 8.85 -17.32
N SER A 267 -5.32 7.95 -17.45
CA SER A 267 -6.14 7.87 -18.67
C SER A 267 -7.55 7.35 -18.42
N VAL A 268 -8.45 7.55 -19.39
CA VAL A 268 -9.79 6.95 -19.40
C VAL A 268 -9.92 6.02 -20.60
N SER A 269 -10.24 4.76 -20.37
CA SER A 269 -10.54 3.79 -21.44
C SER A 269 -12.04 3.73 -21.67
N ARG A 270 -12.44 3.70 -22.94
CA ARG A 270 -13.81 3.42 -23.37
C ARG A 270 -13.89 1.97 -23.86
N LEU A 271 -14.81 1.21 -23.28
CA LEU A 271 -15.04 -0.19 -23.55
C LEU A 271 -16.45 -0.38 -24.10
N ASP A 272 -16.56 -1.18 -25.16
CA ASP A 272 -17.84 -1.58 -25.74
C ASP A 272 -18.48 -2.68 -24.87
N PRO A 273 -19.72 -2.48 -24.34
CA PRO A 273 -20.31 -3.40 -23.36
C PRO A 273 -20.68 -4.77 -23.94
N GLU A 274 -20.92 -4.85 -25.26
CA GLU A 274 -21.31 -6.10 -25.91
C GLU A 274 -20.11 -6.98 -26.26
N SER A 275 -19.02 -6.42 -26.76
CA SER A 275 -17.81 -7.13 -27.18
C SER A 275 -16.73 -7.16 -26.10
N GLY A 276 -16.68 -6.15 -25.24
CA GLY A 276 -15.61 -5.94 -24.27
C GLY A 276 -14.32 -5.38 -24.84
N GLU A 277 -14.33 -4.97 -26.12
CA GLU A 277 -13.16 -4.34 -26.73
C GLU A 277 -12.99 -2.90 -26.26
N VAL A 278 -11.75 -2.51 -25.99
CA VAL A 278 -11.40 -1.11 -25.71
C VAL A 278 -11.26 -0.38 -27.05
N ASP A 279 -12.21 0.49 -27.36
CA ASP A 279 -12.25 1.19 -28.64
C ASP A 279 -11.62 2.60 -28.61
N ALA A 280 -11.38 3.13 -27.41
CA ALA A 280 -10.60 4.35 -27.21
C ALA A 280 -9.86 4.39 -25.87
N ILE A 281 -8.69 5.02 -25.87
CA ILE A 281 -7.93 5.37 -24.66
C ILE A 281 -7.68 6.88 -24.72
N ILE A 282 -8.27 7.62 -23.80
CA ILE A 282 -8.15 9.08 -23.67
C ILE A 282 -7.06 9.38 -22.64
N SER A 283 -5.91 9.88 -23.08
CA SER A 283 -4.86 10.36 -22.19
C SER A 283 -5.30 11.66 -21.50
N LEU A 284 -5.22 11.69 -20.18
CA LEU A 284 -5.55 12.89 -19.40
C LEU A 284 -4.35 13.85 -19.35
N PRO A 285 -4.57 15.14 -19.08
CA PRO A 285 -3.51 16.13 -19.02
C PRO A 285 -2.47 15.76 -17.94
N PRO A 286 -1.17 15.92 -18.23
CA PRO A 286 -0.15 15.75 -17.21
C PRO A 286 -0.19 16.91 -16.21
N PRO A 287 0.24 16.67 -14.96
CA PRO A 287 0.27 17.69 -13.92
C PRO A 287 1.29 18.81 -14.27
N PRO A 288 1.01 20.08 -13.91
CA PRO A 288 1.93 21.18 -14.12
C PRO A 288 3.28 20.90 -13.45
N GLY A 289 4.38 20.92 -14.21
CA GLY A 289 5.72 20.64 -13.69
C GLY A 289 6.15 19.17 -13.74
N GLY A 290 5.32 18.24 -14.25
CA GLY A 290 5.73 16.91 -14.70
C GLY A 290 6.05 15.87 -13.63
N ASN A 291 5.99 16.20 -12.33
CA ASN A 291 6.21 15.24 -11.24
C ASN A 291 5.26 15.52 -10.06
N VAL A 292 4.50 14.49 -9.65
CA VAL A 292 3.60 14.52 -8.48
C VAL A 292 4.24 13.68 -7.38
N TYR A 293 5.13 14.31 -6.60
CA TYR A 293 5.70 13.66 -5.41
C TYR A 293 4.96 14.01 -4.11
N ASN A 294 3.93 14.87 -4.15
CA ASN A 294 3.34 15.50 -2.96
C ASN A 294 1.80 15.43 -2.88
N VAL A 295 1.17 14.46 -3.53
CA VAL A 295 -0.23 14.15 -3.24
C VAL A 295 -0.22 13.07 -2.15
N LEU A 296 -0.99 13.29 -1.08
CA LEU A 296 -1.04 12.39 0.09
C LEU A 296 -1.23 10.93 -0.37
N PRO A 297 -0.56 9.95 0.26
CA PRO A 297 -0.81 8.53 0.01
C PRO A 297 -2.32 8.24 0.16
N GLY A 298 -2.95 7.60 -0.84
CA GLY A 298 -4.40 7.36 -0.88
C GLY A 298 -5.20 8.25 -1.86
N LEU A 299 -4.68 9.42 -2.27
CA LEU A 299 -5.33 10.32 -3.23
C LEU A 299 -4.92 10.08 -4.70
N SER A 300 -4.27 8.94 -4.99
CA SER A 300 -3.82 8.57 -6.34
C SER A 300 -4.92 7.92 -7.20
N ARG A 301 -6.17 7.89 -6.70
CA ARG A 301 -7.30 7.25 -7.38
C ARG A 301 -7.86 8.20 -8.44
N GLN A 302 -7.75 7.79 -9.70
CA GLN A 302 -8.41 8.51 -10.79
C GLN A 302 -9.89 8.11 -10.79
N LEU A 303 -10.77 9.10 -10.63
CA LEU A 303 -12.22 8.93 -10.51
C LEU A 303 -12.93 9.56 -11.70
N ILE A 304 -14.08 8.98 -12.06
CA ILE A 304 -14.90 9.45 -13.18
C ILE A 304 -16.37 9.54 -12.79
N ALA A 305 -17.11 10.43 -13.47
CA ALA A 305 -18.56 10.51 -13.35
C ALA A 305 -19.20 10.72 -14.72
N LEU A 306 -20.44 10.24 -14.88
CA LEU A 306 -21.19 10.35 -16.12
C LEU A 306 -22.35 11.32 -15.97
N THR A 307 -22.39 12.31 -16.85
CA THR A 307 -23.58 13.10 -17.14
C THR A 307 -24.18 12.62 -18.46
N HIS A 308 -25.42 12.99 -18.75
CA HIS A 308 -26.12 12.55 -19.96
C HIS A 308 -25.38 12.85 -21.28
N ASP A 309 -24.47 13.83 -21.29
CA ASP A 309 -23.78 14.31 -22.48
C ASP A 309 -22.25 14.29 -22.38
N ALA A 310 -21.68 13.96 -21.22
CA ALA A 310 -20.23 14.02 -20.99
C ALA A 310 -19.74 13.02 -19.95
N VAL A 311 -18.49 12.60 -20.13
CA VAL A 311 -17.69 11.88 -19.13
C VAL A 311 -16.78 12.89 -18.45
N TRP A 312 -16.78 12.91 -17.13
CA TRP A 312 -15.95 13.80 -16.32
C TRP A 312 -14.87 12.99 -15.62
N ALA A 313 -13.64 13.47 -15.63
CA ALA A 313 -12.49 12.76 -15.06
C ALA A 313 -11.63 13.70 -14.21
N ILE A 314 -11.25 13.25 -13.02
CA ILE A 314 -10.28 13.95 -12.17
C ILE A 314 -8.87 13.69 -12.71
N ASN A 315 -8.12 14.75 -12.99
CA ASN A 315 -6.75 14.69 -13.48
C ASN A 315 -5.75 14.50 -12.32
N ALA A 316 -4.49 14.19 -12.64
CA ALA A 316 -3.45 13.95 -11.62
C ALA A 316 -3.10 15.19 -10.77
N ASP A 317 -3.40 16.39 -11.27
CA ASP A 317 -3.27 17.66 -10.54
C ASP A 317 -4.55 18.07 -9.80
N LEU A 318 -5.55 17.19 -9.75
CA LEU A 318 -6.89 17.39 -9.16
C LEU A 318 -7.78 18.36 -9.93
N SER A 319 -7.39 18.82 -11.12
CA SER A 319 -8.31 19.52 -12.04
C SER A 319 -9.31 18.53 -12.66
N VAL A 320 -10.40 19.02 -13.25
CA VAL A 320 -11.45 18.15 -13.83
C VAL A 320 -11.52 18.32 -15.35
N SER A 321 -11.36 17.23 -16.10
CA SER A 321 -11.54 17.18 -17.55
C SER A 321 -12.97 16.77 -17.93
N ARG A 322 -13.55 17.45 -18.91
CA ARG A 322 -14.78 17.04 -19.61
C ARG A 322 -14.42 16.35 -20.91
N ILE A 323 -14.90 15.14 -21.10
CA ILE A 323 -14.69 14.32 -22.30
C ILE A 323 -16.03 14.18 -23.02
N ASP A 324 -16.03 14.46 -24.33
CA ASP A 324 -17.17 14.19 -25.20
C ASP A 324 -17.22 12.69 -25.55
N PRO A 325 -18.24 11.95 -25.13
CA PRO A 325 -18.33 10.50 -25.32
C PRO A 325 -18.51 10.09 -26.77
N ARG A 326 -18.91 11.01 -27.67
CA ARG A 326 -19.07 10.74 -29.10
C ARG A 326 -17.76 10.84 -29.86
N THR A 327 -16.84 11.69 -29.40
CA THR A 327 -15.57 11.96 -30.10
C THR A 327 -14.35 11.45 -29.35
N ASN A 328 -14.51 11.02 -28.08
CA ASN A 328 -13.44 10.59 -27.19
C ASN A 328 -12.36 11.67 -27.01
N ARG A 329 -12.77 12.94 -27.00
CA ARG A 329 -11.87 14.09 -26.85
C ARG A 329 -12.20 14.87 -25.59
N ILE A 330 -11.14 15.33 -24.93
CA ILE A 330 -11.27 16.34 -23.88
C ILE A 330 -11.72 17.64 -24.56
N VAL A 331 -12.89 18.15 -24.16
CA VAL A 331 -13.50 19.37 -24.70
C VAL A 331 -13.37 20.57 -23.76
N ALA A 332 -13.11 20.32 -22.48
CA ALA A 332 -12.82 21.35 -21.48
C ALA A 332 -11.99 20.78 -20.32
N THR A 333 -11.25 21.64 -19.64
CA THR A 333 -10.58 21.34 -18.36
C THR A 333 -10.87 22.47 -17.39
N ILE A 334 -11.27 22.12 -16.17
CA ILE A 334 -11.59 23.04 -15.08
C ILE A 334 -10.44 22.98 -14.08
N ASP A 335 -9.62 24.02 -14.07
CA ASP A 335 -8.41 24.16 -13.25
C ASP A 335 -8.64 24.95 -11.95
N ASP A 336 -9.73 25.71 -11.86
CA ASP A 336 -10.19 26.37 -10.62
C ASP A 336 -10.84 25.39 -9.63
N VAL A 337 -10.33 24.16 -9.51
CA VAL A 337 -10.79 23.21 -8.50
C VAL A 337 -9.71 22.19 -8.18
N ARG A 338 -9.66 21.74 -6.93
CA ARG A 338 -8.85 20.60 -6.50
C ARG A 338 -9.77 19.46 -6.06
N ALA A 339 -10.30 18.74 -7.04
CA ALA A 339 -11.28 17.67 -6.84
C ALA A 339 -10.62 16.40 -6.27
N GLU A 340 -11.10 15.94 -5.12
CA GLU A 340 -10.68 14.68 -4.48
C GLU A 340 -11.62 13.51 -4.79
N ASN A 341 -12.88 13.82 -5.09
CA ASN A 341 -13.91 12.88 -5.55
C ASN A 341 -14.91 13.59 -6.46
N ILE A 342 -15.70 12.85 -7.25
CA ILE A 342 -16.64 13.39 -8.23
C ILE A 342 -17.91 12.55 -8.31
N ALA A 343 -19.08 13.20 -8.36
CA ALA A 343 -20.33 12.53 -8.65
C ALA A 343 -21.24 13.39 -9.53
N ALA A 344 -22.02 12.71 -10.36
CA ALA A 344 -22.99 13.33 -11.23
C ALA A 344 -24.41 12.89 -10.85
N GLY A 345 -25.37 13.80 -10.99
CA GLY A 345 -26.80 13.55 -10.88
C GLY A 345 -27.55 14.02 -12.13
N GLU A 346 -28.88 14.17 -12.04
CA GLU A 346 -29.70 14.71 -13.13
C GLU A 346 -29.33 16.18 -13.44
N GLY A 347 -28.33 16.39 -14.29
CA GLY A 347 -27.86 17.72 -14.69
C GLY A 347 -26.94 18.41 -13.67
N GLU A 348 -26.60 17.73 -12.59
CA GLU A 348 -25.72 18.23 -11.52
C GLU A 348 -24.35 17.55 -11.59
N LEU A 349 -23.29 18.29 -11.29
CA LEU A 349 -21.95 17.75 -11.14
C LEU A 349 -21.31 18.35 -9.89
N TRP A 350 -20.83 17.48 -9.02
CA TRP A 350 -20.26 17.87 -7.74
C TRP A 350 -18.92 17.20 -7.52
N VAL A 351 -18.05 17.88 -6.79
CA VAL A 351 -16.77 17.34 -6.33
C VAL A 351 -16.54 17.68 -4.86
N THR A 352 -15.69 16.92 -4.18
CA THR A 352 -15.12 17.30 -2.88
C THR A 352 -13.80 18.05 -3.05
N GLU A 353 -13.57 19.04 -2.19
CA GLU A 353 -12.33 19.84 -2.12
C GLU A 353 -12.03 20.13 -0.64
N GLY A 354 -11.32 19.23 0.03
CA GLY A 354 -11.03 19.32 1.46
C GLY A 354 -12.31 19.20 2.31
N ASP A 355 -12.67 20.28 3.02
CA ASP A 355 -13.88 20.38 3.85
C ASP A 355 -15.10 20.94 3.07
N LYS A 356 -15.00 21.08 1.75
CA LYS A 356 -16.05 21.68 0.91
C LYS A 356 -16.58 20.69 -0.11
N VAL A 357 -17.85 20.93 -0.46
CA VAL A 357 -18.44 20.40 -1.69
C VAL A 357 -18.54 21.51 -2.72
N VAL A 358 -18.18 21.22 -3.96
CA VAL A 358 -18.08 22.20 -5.03
C VAL A 358 -19.02 21.78 -6.15
N GLU A 359 -19.96 22.67 -6.49
CA GLU A 359 -20.84 22.49 -7.64
C GLU A 359 -20.12 22.99 -8.89
N ILE A 360 -20.08 22.16 -9.92
CA ILE A 360 -19.59 22.51 -11.24
C ILE A 360 -20.80 22.67 -12.15
N ASP A 361 -20.90 23.81 -12.84
CA ASP A 361 -21.90 24.01 -13.88
C ASP A 361 -21.44 23.30 -15.17
N PRO A 362 -22.10 22.20 -15.60
CA PRO A 362 -21.68 21.44 -16.77
C PRO A 362 -21.83 22.23 -18.08
N SER A 363 -22.71 23.24 -18.12
CA SER A 363 -22.93 24.07 -19.31
C SER A 363 -21.84 25.12 -19.49
N LEU A 364 -21.29 25.62 -18.39
CA LEU A 364 -20.25 26.64 -18.36
C LEU A 364 -18.83 26.06 -18.27
N ASN A 365 -18.69 24.79 -17.87
CA ASN A 365 -17.41 24.17 -17.50
C ASN A 365 -16.66 25.01 -16.46
N ALA A 366 -17.35 25.42 -15.40
CA ALA A 366 -16.81 26.28 -14.37
C ALA A 366 -17.41 25.96 -13.00
N VAL A 367 -16.68 26.29 -11.94
CA VAL A 367 -17.21 26.20 -10.58
C VAL A 367 -18.37 27.19 -10.42
N ALA A 368 -19.54 26.67 -10.09
CA ALA A 368 -20.73 27.47 -9.80
C ALA A 368 -20.70 28.01 -8.36
N ARG A 369 -20.38 27.15 -7.39
CA ARG A 369 -20.27 27.51 -5.97
C ARG A 369 -19.45 26.50 -5.17
N ARG A 370 -18.96 26.95 -4.01
CA ARG A 370 -18.30 26.12 -2.99
C ARG A 370 -19.09 26.23 -1.69
N ILE A 371 -19.46 25.09 -1.10
CA ILE A 371 -20.25 25.02 0.13
C ILE A 371 -19.37 24.36 1.21
N PRO A 372 -19.03 25.06 2.30
CA PRO A 372 -18.30 24.45 3.41
C PRO A 372 -19.19 23.48 4.17
N VAL A 373 -18.62 22.34 4.54
CA VAL A 373 -19.23 21.32 5.40
C VAL A 373 -18.41 21.30 6.69
N ALA A 374 -19.07 21.17 7.84
CA ALA A 374 -18.40 21.14 9.14
C ALA A 374 -17.76 19.77 9.43
N ALA A 375 -16.88 19.33 8.55
CA ALA A 375 -16.11 18.08 8.62
C ALA A 375 -14.62 18.39 8.53
N GLU A 376 -13.77 17.52 9.08
CA GLU A 376 -12.31 17.67 8.95
C GLU A 376 -11.83 17.28 7.55
N THR A 377 -12.42 16.23 6.98
CA THR A 377 -12.22 15.82 5.59
C THR A 377 -13.51 15.22 5.02
N LEU A 378 -13.66 15.27 3.70
CA LEU A 378 -14.73 14.61 2.97
C LEU A 378 -14.14 13.54 2.04
N SER A 379 -14.92 12.51 1.71
CA SER A 379 -14.48 11.42 0.84
C SER A 379 -15.42 11.21 -0.35
N ALA A 380 -16.29 10.20 -0.31
CA ALA A 380 -17.20 9.87 -1.40
C ALA A 380 -18.47 10.73 -1.35
N LEU A 381 -19.05 10.96 -2.52
CA LEU A 381 -20.31 11.67 -2.65
C LEU A 381 -21.25 10.98 -3.64
N THR A 382 -22.54 11.19 -3.47
CA THR A 382 -23.56 10.79 -4.45
C THR A 382 -24.69 11.82 -4.46
N VAL A 383 -25.40 11.91 -5.59
CA VAL A 383 -26.51 12.85 -5.79
C VAL A 383 -27.81 12.06 -5.84
N GLY A 384 -28.79 12.45 -5.01
CA GLY A 384 -30.01 11.66 -4.89
C GLY A 384 -31.05 12.26 -3.95
N ALA A 385 -32.32 11.96 -4.22
CA ALA A 385 -33.45 12.47 -3.44
C ALA A 385 -33.44 14.00 -3.24
N GLY A 386 -32.97 14.74 -4.27
CA GLY A 386 -32.88 16.20 -4.26
C GLY A 386 -31.82 16.78 -3.32
N ALA A 387 -30.83 15.99 -2.93
CA ALA A 387 -29.71 16.43 -2.10
C ALA A 387 -28.40 15.77 -2.55
N LEU A 388 -27.30 16.38 -2.15
CA LEU A 388 -25.97 15.79 -2.19
C LEU A 388 -25.72 15.06 -0.86
N TRP A 389 -25.17 13.86 -0.95
CA TRP A 389 -24.80 13.03 0.20
C TRP A 389 -23.31 12.81 0.19
N VAL A 390 -22.62 13.11 1.29
CA VAL A 390 -21.14 13.05 1.35
C VAL A 390 -20.68 12.37 2.63
N THR A 391 -19.70 11.48 2.51
CA THR A 391 -19.09 10.78 3.64
C THR A 391 -17.99 11.62 4.29
N ASP A 392 -17.98 11.60 5.62
CA ASP A 392 -16.93 12.15 6.50
C ASP A 392 -16.33 10.94 7.26
N PRO A 393 -15.30 10.28 6.70
CA PRO A 393 -14.80 9.02 7.23
C PRO A 393 -14.26 9.19 8.65
N PHE A 394 -13.42 10.18 8.92
CA PHE A 394 -12.82 10.35 10.26
C PHE A 394 -13.83 10.83 11.30
N GLY A 395 -14.82 11.64 10.89
CA GLY A 395 -15.91 12.04 11.77
C GLY A 395 -16.97 10.97 12.01
N GLY A 396 -16.99 9.91 11.20
CA GLY A 396 -17.99 8.84 11.27
C GLY A 396 -19.39 9.31 10.88
N ARG A 397 -19.50 10.12 9.82
CA ARG A 397 -20.75 10.80 9.47
C ARG A 397 -21.07 10.74 7.99
N VAL A 398 -22.37 10.85 7.69
CA VAL A 398 -22.85 11.20 6.36
C VAL A 398 -23.56 12.55 6.42
N TRP A 399 -23.11 13.48 5.58
CA TRP A 399 -23.69 14.80 5.44
C TRP A 399 -24.72 14.81 4.33
N ARG A 400 -25.92 15.35 4.62
CA ARG A 400 -26.93 15.68 3.63
C ARG A 400 -26.87 17.18 3.35
N VAL A 401 -26.39 17.53 2.17
CA VAL A 401 -26.28 18.91 1.68
C VAL A 401 -27.42 19.17 0.71
N ASP A 402 -28.42 19.93 1.16
CA ASP A 402 -29.50 20.41 0.31
C ASP A 402 -28.98 21.49 -0.65
N SER A 403 -29.68 21.72 -1.77
CA SER A 403 -29.30 22.72 -2.79
C SER A 403 -29.32 24.18 -2.32
N ASP A 404 -29.94 24.48 -1.18
CA ASP A 404 -29.77 25.76 -0.47
C ASP A 404 -28.63 25.63 0.56
N PRO A 405 -27.51 26.36 0.42
CA PRO A 405 -26.36 26.29 1.33
C PRO A 405 -26.70 26.61 2.79
N LYS A 406 -27.83 27.28 3.06
CA LYS A 406 -28.30 27.55 4.43
C LYS A 406 -28.98 26.34 5.09
N LEU A 407 -29.18 25.27 4.33
CA LEU A 407 -29.89 24.05 4.72
C LEU A 407 -28.98 22.83 4.77
N VAL A 408 -27.68 23.00 5.07
CA VAL A 408 -26.86 21.86 5.51
C VAL A 408 -27.52 21.30 6.78
N ARG A 409 -28.01 20.06 6.69
CA ARG A 409 -28.70 19.43 7.82
C ARG A 409 -27.70 18.91 8.83
N ARG A 410 -28.21 18.55 10.01
CA ARG A 410 -27.43 17.80 11.00
C ARG A 410 -26.89 16.51 10.34
N PRO A 411 -25.62 16.16 10.62
CA PRO A 411 -25.03 14.95 10.09
C PRO A 411 -25.79 13.72 10.59
N ILE A 412 -25.71 12.66 9.81
CA ILE A 412 -26.16 11.33 10.19
C ILE A 412 -24.94 10.66 10.82
N GLU A 413 -24.98 10.48 12.13
CA GLU A 413 -23.92 9.81 12.88
C GLU A 413 -23.96 8.31 12.56
N LEU A 414 -22.81 7.77 12.18
CA LEU A 414 -22.51 6.37 11.90
C LEU A 414 -21.25 5.97 12.70
N GLU A 415 -20.59 4.89 12.32
CA GLU A 415 -19.25 4.55 12.78
C GLU A 415 -18.16 5.26 11.96
N THR A 416 -16.98 5.43 12.54
CA THR A 416 -15.81 5.97 11.84
C THR A 416 -15.44 5.10 10.64
N TRP A 417 -14.91 5.74 9.60
CA TRP A 417 -14.50 5.13 8.33
C TRP A 417 -15.64 4.72 7.37
N VAL A 418 -16.76 5.44 7.41
CA VAL A 418 -17.72 5.38 6.30
C VAL A 418 -17.06 5.90 5.01
N SER A 419 -17.03 5.06 3.97
CA SER A 419 -16.20 5.28 2.78
C SER A 419 -17.02 5.38 1.50
N GLY A 420 -17.68 4.29 1.07
CA GLY A 420 -18.49 4.23 -0.14
C GLY A 420 -19.91 4.76 0.08
N ILE A 421 -20.51 5.36 -0.96
CA ILE A 421 -21.88 5.86 -0.93
C ILE A 421 -22.54 5.79 -2.31
N ALA A 422 -23.80 5.38 -2.37
CA ALA A 422 -24.61 5.35 -3.59
C ALA A 422 -26.07 5.68 -3.31
N PHE A 423 -26.79 6.10 -4.35
CA PHE A 423 -28.21 6.40 -4.27
C PHE A 423 -28.97 5.71 -5.40
N ASP A 424 -30.03 4.98 -5.05
CA ASP A 424 -31.02 4.47 -6.01
C ASP A 424 -32.37 4.22 -5.31
N ASP A 425 -33.45 4.24 -6.09
CA ASP A 425 -34.83 3.95 -5.65
C ASP A 425 -35.25 4.62 -4.32
N GLY A 426 -34.80 5.86 -4.10
CA GLY A 426 -35.13 6.64 -2.90
C GLY A 426 -34.43 6.16 -1.63
N VAL A 427 -33.30 5.47 -1.76
CA VAL A 427 -32.48 4.95 -0.67
C VAL A 427 -31.04 5.38 -0.87
N VAL A 428 -30.37 5.80 0.20
CA VAL A 428 -28.92 6.01 0.20
C VAL A 428 -28.26 4.82 0.87
N TRP A 429 -27.29 4.23 0.19
CA TRP A 429 -26.46 3.14 0.68
C TRP A 429 -25.10 3.70 1.05
N ALA A 430 -24.55 3.27 2.18
CA ALA A 430 -23.20 3.62 2.56
C ALA A 430 -22.46 2.38 3.06
N THR A 431 -21.18 2.26 2.75
CA THR A 431 -20.32 1.19 3.26
C THR A 431 -19.39 1.75 4.32
N ASN A 432 -19.15 0.96 5.35
CA ASN A 432 -18.08 1.17 6.28
C ASN A 432 -17.20 -0.06 6.27
N GLU A 433 -16.01 0.16 5.75
CA GLU A 433 -15.04 -0.89 5.59
C GLU A 433 -14.59 -1.40 6.98
N ILE A 434 -14.36 -0.50 7.97
CA ILE A 434 -13.82 -0.83 9.33
C ILE A 434 -14.82 -1.64 10.12
N ALA A 435 -16.07 -1.21 10.07
CA ALA A 435 -17.12 -1.82 10.86
C ALA A 435 -17.65 -3.13 10.23
N ASP A 436 -17.20 -3.51 9.02
CA ASP A 436 -17.80 -4.57 8.20
C ASP A 436 -19.30 -4.33 7.99
N GLU A 437 -19.72 -3.07 7.80
CA GLU A 437 -21.13 -2.67 7.81
C GLU A 437 -21.56 -2.05 6.48
N VAL A 438 -22.76 -2.43 6.04
CA VAL A 438 -23.49 -1.71 5.00
C VAL A 438 -24.71 -1.04 5.63
N TYR A 439 -24.79 0.27 5.48
CA TYR A 439 -25.89 1.09 5.97
C TYR A 439 -26.91 1.32 4.87
N ARG A 440 -28.17 1.31 5.29
CA ARG A 440 -29.30 1.84 4.52
C ARG A 440 -29.80 3.09 5.21
N ILE A 441 -29.78 4.20 4.49
CA ILE A 441 -30.17 5.52 4.95
C ILE A 441 -31.45 5.93 4.24
N ASP A 442 -32.48 6.29 5.03
CA ASP A 442 -33.74 6.84 4.50
C ASP A 442 -33.58 8.36 4.27
N PRO A 443 -33.62 8.83 3.00
CA PRO A 443 -33.44 10.23 2.65
C PRO A 443 -34.47 11.19 3.23
N ARG A 444 -35.66 10.68 3.58
CA ARG A 444 -36.76 11.51 4.10
C ARG A 444 -36.62 11.74 5.60
N THR A 445 -36.07 10.76 6.32
CA THR A 445 -35.99 10.78 7.78
C THR A 445 -34.57 10.99 8.32
N ASN A 446 -33.54 10.90 7.46
CA ASN A 446 -32.12 10.90 7.84
C ASN A 446 -31.78 9.81 8.87
N ARG A 447 -32.50 8.68 8.83
CA ARG A 447 -32.22 7.53 9.70
C ARG A 447 -31.40 6.51 8.95
N ALA A 448 -30.22 6.22 9.48
CA ALA A 448 -29.41 5.09 9.08
C ALA A 448 -29.75 3.84 9.89
N ARG A 449 -29.60 2.67 9.27
CA ARG A 449 -29.55 1.39 9.95
C ARG A 449 -28.54 0.49 9.25
N VAL A 450 -27.84 -0.33 10.03
CA VAL A 450 -27.05 -1.44 9.48
C VAL A 450 -28.03 -2.47 8.91
N VAL A 451 -27.83 -2.89 7.66
CA VAL A 451 -28.67 -3.90 6.99
C VAL A 451 -27.92 -5.16 6.63
N SER A 452 -26.61 -5.06 6.43
CA SER A 452 -25.75 -6.22 6.19
C SER A 452 -24.43 -6.06 6.93
N ARG A 453 -23.88 -7.18 7.41
CA ARG A 453 -22.50 -7.28 7.86
C ARG A 453 -21.73 -8.07 6.82
N THR A 454 -20.93 -7.36 6.04
CA THR A 454 -20.13 -7.89 4.94
C THR A 454 -18.69 -7.58 5.27
N ALA A 455 -17.76 -8.49 5.04
CA ALA A 455 -16.35 -8.22 5.32
C ALA A 455 -15.81 -7.14 4.36
N ALA A 456 -15.18 -6.11 4.92
CA ALA A 456 -14.49 -5.01 4.24
C ALA A 456 -15.19 -4.47 2.98
N PRO A 457 -16.43 -3.94 3.08
CA PRO A 457 -17.15 -3.38 1.95
C PRO A 457 -16.56 -2.02 1.58
N ARG A 458 -16.13 -1.86 0.32
CA ARG A 458 -15.38 -0.69 -0.15
C ARG A 458 -16.21 0.29 -0.94
N SER A 459 -16.72 -0.17 -2.08
CA SER A 459 -17.54 0.60 -3.00
C SER A 459 -18.91 -0.03 -3.04
N VAL A 460 -19.94 0.80 -3.23
CA VAL A 460 -21.31 0.36 -3.43
C VAL A 460 -21.87 1.09 -4.63
N ASP A 461 -22.67 0.40 -5.43
CA ASP A 461 -23.52 0.99 -6.43
C ASP A 461 -24.91 0.34 -6.37
N ALA A 462 -25.92 1.11 -6.77
CA ALA A 462 -27.31 0.68 -6.72
C ALA A 462 -28.01 1.10 -8.01
N GLY A 463 -28.76 0.17 -8.59
CA GLY A 463 -29.37 0.38 -9.89
C GLY A 463 -29.97 -0.90 -10.45
N GLU A 464 -30.85 -0.74 -11.44
CA GLU A 464 -31.51 -1.85 -12.15
C GLU A 464 -32.21 -2.87 -11.21
N GLY A 465 -32.63 -2.43 -10.02
CA GLY A 465 -33.29 -3.29 -9.01
C GLY A 465 -32.33 -4.17 -8.22
N SER A 466 -31.05 -3.80 -8.12
CA SER A 466 -30.04 -4.51 -7.33
C SER A 466 -29.09 -3.53 -6.65
N VAL A 467 -28.49 -3.97 -5.54
CA VAL A 467 -27.45 -3.22 -4.83
C VAL A 467 -26.23 -4.12 -4.78
N TRP A 468 -25.10 -3.59 -5.25
CA TRP A 468 -23.85 -4.32 -5.33
C TRP A 468 -22.78 -3.57 -4.56
N ALA A 469 -22.05 -4.28 -3.72
CA ALA A 469 -20.88 -3.74 -3.04
C ALA A 469 -19.64 -4.57 -3.38
N THR A 470 -18.50 -3.93 -3.60
CA THR A 470 -17.23 -4.65 -3.64
C THR A 470 -16.80 -4.97 -2.22
N ALA A 471 -16.42 -6.21 -1.98
CA ALA A 471 -15.87 -6.67 -0.71
C ALA A 471 -14.46 -7.20 -0.95
N ALA A 472 -13.50 -6.69 -0.18
CA ALA A 472 -12.19 -7.30 -0.14
C ALA A 472 -12.26 -8.64 0.62
N SER A 473 -11.38 -9.58 0.28
CA SER A 473 -11.17 -10.75 1.13
C SER A 473 -10.64 -10.27 2.48
N PRO A 474 -11.29 -10.58 3.61
CA PRO A 474 -10.57 -10.57 4.88
C PRO A 474 -9.43 -11.60 4.81
N PRO A 475 -8.28 -11.38 5.46
CA PRO A 475 -7.27 -12.41 5.59
C PRO A 475 -7.91 -13.68 6.19
N SER A 476 -7.62 -14.84 5.59
CA SER A 476 -8.18 -16.14 6.00
C SER A 476 -7.87 -16.41 7.48
N PRO A 477 -8.87 -16.70 8.34
CA PRO A 477 -8.62 -16.95 9.76
C PRO A 477 -7.84 -18.26 10.04
N ASP A 478 -7.73 -19.17 9.06
CA ASP A 478 -7.09 -20.49 9.19
C ASP A 478 -5.79 -20.64 8.38
N ALA A 479 -5.16 -19.54 7.94
CA ALA A 479 -3.92 -19.61 7.19
C ALA A 479 -2.92 -18.59 7.68
N ALA A 480 -1.70 -19.06 8.00
CA ALA A 480 -0.49 -18.25 7.88
C ALA A 480 -0.57 -17.50 6.55
N LEU A 481 -0.87 -16.20 6.62
CA LEU A 481 -0.96 -15.20 5.55
C LEU A 481 -1.26 -15.81 4.17
N PRO A 482 -2.52 -15.85 3.69
CA PRO A 482 -2.77 -16.28 2.32
C PRO A 482 -1.99 -15.37 1.36
N ALA A 483 -1.03 -15.93 0.62
CA ALA A 483 -0.31 -15.22 -0.43
C ALA A 483 -1.35 -14.70 -1.45
N PRO A 484 -1.50 -13.37 -1.60
CA PRO A 484 -0.48 -12.50 -2.21
C PRO A 484 -0.23 -11.18 -1.46
N ALA A 485 -0.67 -11.05 -0.20
CA ALA A 485 -0.40 -9.84 0.59
C ALA A 485 1.08 -9.77 1.03
N CYS A 486 1.70 -10.89 1.38
CA CYS A 486 3.06 -10.90 1.91
C CYS A 486 4.08 -11.51 0.95
N GLY A 487 5.27 -10.90 0.92
CA GLY A 487 6.41 -11.38 0.16
C GLY A 487 6.98 -12.69 0.73
N ALA A 488 8.07 -13.18 0.12
CA ALA A 488 8.76 -14.36 0.63
C ALA A 488 9.23 -14.13 2.09
N VAL A 489 9.16 -15.18 2.91
CA VAL A 489 9.79 -15.19 4.23
C VAL A 489 11.28 -15.38 4.04
N PHE A 490 12.06 -14.44 4.54
CA PHE A 490 13.51 -14.50 4.58
C PHE A 490 13.93 -15.10 5.93
N TYR A 491 14.68 -16.20 5.92
CA TYR A 491 15.24 -16.81 7.12
C TYR A 491 16.51 -17.60 6.77
N GLY A 492 17.29 -17.97 7.78
CA GLY A 492 18.53 -18.72 7.65
C GLY A 492 18.35 -20.19 8.01
N GLY A 493 19.07 -21.09 7.33
CA GLY A 493 19.04 -22.55 7.59
C GLY A 493 18.11 -23.35 6.67
N GLU A 494 18.05 -24.67 6.85
CA GLU A 494 17.12 -25.56 6.11
C GLU A 494 15.74 -25.71 6.81
N ASP A 495 15.67 -25.43 8.11
CA ASP A 495 14.47 -25.55 8.95
C ASP A 495 13.74 -24.19 9.10
N GLN A 496 12.42 -24.20 9.32
CA GLN A 496 11.64 -22.98 9.53
C GLN A 496 12.03 -22.22 10.81
N PRO A 497 11.95 -20.87 10.83
CA PRO A 497 12.34 -20.06 11.99
C PRO A 497 11.35 -20.22 13.16
N GLU A 498 11.84 -20.07 14.39
CA GLU A 498 11.03 -20.15 15.62
C GLU A 498 10.15 -18.90 15.84
N LEU A 499 10.59 -17.73 15.38
CA LEU A 499 9.86 -16.47 15.43
C LEU A 499 9.82 -15.80 14.05
N LEU A 500 8.80 -14.99 13.79
CA LEU A 500 8.66 -14.27 12.53
C LEU A 500 8.44 -12.77 12.80
N LEU A 501 9.26 -11.93 12.18
CA LEU A 501 9.08 -10.48 12.16
C LEU A 501 8.31 -10.07 10.92
N VAL A 502 7.21 -9.34 11.11
CA VAL A 502 6.32 -8.91 10.02
C VAL A 502 6.27 -7.37 9.97
N SER A 503 6.26 -6.79 8.77
CA SER A 503 6.09 -5.34 8.56
C SER A 503 5.06 -5.07 7.46
N ASP A 504 4.33 -3.96 7.56
CA ASP A 504 3.16 -3.61 6.72
C ASP A 504 3.48 -2.56 5.63
N LEU A 505 4.72 -2.52 5.15
CA LEU A 505 5.17 -1.50 4.21
C LEU A 505 4.48 -1.65 2.84
N PRO A 506 3.94 -0.57 2.22
CA PRO A 506 3.24 -0.65 0.93
C PRO A 506 4.22 -0.94 -0.21
N LEU A 507 4.20 -2.14 -0.80
CA LEU A 507 5.12 -2.58 -1.87
C LEU A 507 4.51 -2.51 -3.28
N LYS A 508 3.31 -1.92 -3.41
CA LYS A 508 2.62 -1.58 -4.66
C LYS A 508 2.41 -0.06 -4.79
N GLY A 509 2.00 0.35 -5.99
CA GLY A 509 1.64 1.75 -6.29
C GLY A 509 2.79 2.76 -6.22
N ALA A 510 2.44 4.03 -6.02
CA ALA A 510 3.36 5.17 -6.10
C ALA A 510 4.45 5.15 -5.00
N SER A 511 4.12 4.62 -3.81
CA SER A 511 5.02 4.58 -2.64
C SER A 511 6.06 3.45 -2.71
N ARG A 512 5.89 2.48 -3.62
CA ARG A 512 6.73 1.26 -3.76
C ARG A 512 8.23 1.54 -3.80
N ALA A 513 8.64 2.62 -4.46
CA ALA A 513 10.06 2.92 -4.66
C ALA A 513 10.76 3.26 -3.35
N SER A 514 10.11 4.02 -2.45
CA SER A 514 10.67 4.38 -1.14
C SER A 514 10.56 3.24 -0.13
N THR A 515 9.48 2.48 -0.16
CA THR A 515 9.21 1.40 0.80
C THR A 515 9.99 0.12 0.53
N ARG A 516 10.27 -0.20 -0.73
CA ARG A 516 11.17 -1.30 -1.09
C ARG A 516 12.56 -1.13 -0.48
N ALA A 517 13.08 0.09 -0.48
CA ALA A 517 14.38 0.39 0.14
C ALA A 517 14.36 0.10 1.66
N MET A 518 13.24 0.32 2.33
CA MET A 518 13.06 0.01 3.76
C MET A 518 12.99 -1.51 4.02
N VAL A 519 12.23 -2.27 3.22
CA VAL A 519 12.15 -3.74 3.33
C VAL A 519 13.49 -4.41 3.09
N ASP A 520 14.22 -3.97 2.05
CA ASP A 520 15.57 -4.48 1.78
C ASP A 520 16.53 -4.17 2.94
N GLY A 521 16.35 -3.04 3.62
CA GLY A 521 17.08 -2.69 4.84
C GLY A 521 16.79 -3.65 6.01
N PHE A 522 15.53 -3.98 6.28
CA PHE A 522 15.16 -4.93 7.34
C PHE A 522 15.71 -6.34 7.09
N ARG A 523 15.56 -6.83 5.86
CA ARG A 523 16.11 -8.13 5.44
C ARG A 523 17.62 -8.19 5.63
N LEU A 524 18.34 -7.16 5.19
CA LEU A 524 19.79 -7.10 5.30
C LEU A 524 20.26 -7.21 6.76
N VAL A 525 19.56 -6.56 7.68
CA VAL A 525 19.89 -6.59 9.13
C VAL A 525 19.70 -8.00 9.73
N LEU A 526 18.70 -8.75 9.27
CA LEU A 526 18.41 -10.09 9.79
C LEU A 526 19.26 -11.17 9.14
N GLU A 527 19.51 -11.10 7.83
CA GLU A 527 20.49 -11.94 7.13
C GLU A 527 21.87 -11.85 7.79
N GLN A 528 22.26 -10.63 8.17
CA GLN A 528 23.49 -10.37 8.89
C GLN A 528 23.54 -11.12 10.23
N ARG A 529 22.44 -11.16 10.99
CA ARG A 529 22.40 -11.87 12.27
C ARG A 529 22.16 -13.37 12.13
N GLY A 530 22.37 -13.94 10.95
CA GLY A 530 22.08 -15.35 10.67
C GLY A 530 20.61 -15.70 10.81
N PHE A 531 19.72 -14.69 10.83
CA PHE A 531 18.34 -14.84 11.25
C PHE A 531 18.21 -15.40 12.66
N ASP A 532 19.05 -14.95 13.60
CA ASP A 532 18.96 -15.30 15.02
C ASP A 532 18.79 -14.05 15.88
N ALA A 533 17.86 -14.13 16.84
CA ALA A 533 17.65 -13.09 17.85
C ALA A 533 17.75 -13.71 19.25
N GLY A 534 19.00 -13.85 19.72
CA GLY A 534 19.29 -14.46 21.01
C GLY A 534 19.17 -15.97 20.96
N GLY A 535 18.23 -16.54 21.72
CA GLY A 535 18.00 -17.99 21.79
C GLY A 535 17.00 -18.53 20.77
N PHE A 536 16.50 -17.66 19.87
CA PHE A 536 15.47 -17.98 18.90
C PHE A 536 15.97 -17.72 17.49
N SER A 537 15.64 -18.61 16.55
CA SER A 537 15.75 -18.32 15.12
C SER A 537 14.57 -17.46 14.68
N VAL A 538 14.83 -16.44 13.86
CA VAL A 538 13.89 -15.37 13.53
C VAL A 538 13.86 -15.11 12.03
N GLY A 539 12.74 -15.36 11.37
CA GLY A 539 12.50 -14.97 9.99
C GLY A 539 11.97 -13.54 9.85
N TYR A 540 11.97 -13.02 8.64
CA TYR A 540 11.35 -11.74 8.29
C TYR A 540 10.47 -11.85 7.06
N GLN A 541 9.34 -11.18 7.11
CA GLN A 541 8.42 -11.07 6.01
C GLN A 541 7.88 -9.64 5.94
N SER A 542 7.90 -9.05 4.75
CA SER A 542 7.11 -7.84 4.52
C SER A 542 5.77 -8.23 3.93
N CYS A 543 4.73 -7.74 4.56
CA CYS A 543 3.35 -7.81 4.14
C CYS A 543 2.98 -6.51 3.43
N ASP A 544 2.86 -6.59 2.12
CA ASP A 544 2.30 -5.55 1.30
C ASP A 544 0.78 -5.50 1.47
N VAL A 545 0.37 -4.68 2.43
CA VAL A 545 -1.02 -4.40 2.71
C VAL A 545 -1.54 -3.28 1.83
N SER A 546 -0.79 -2.77 0.84
CA SER A 546 -1.31 -1.78 -0.10
C SER A 546 -2.06 -2.39 -1.28
N THR A 547 -2.95 -1.61 -1.88
CA THR A 547 -3.54 -1.91 -3.19
C THR A 547 -2.95 -1.01 -4.26
N ALA A 548 -2.94 -1.51 -5.51
CA ALA A 548 -2.55 -0.72 -6.67
C ALA A 548 -3.42 0.53 -6.85
N GLN A 549 -4.67 0.49 -6.38
CA GLN A 549 -5.60 1.62 -6.40
C GLN A 549 -5.25 2.71 -5.37
N ALA A 550 -5.03 2.33 -4.10
CA ALA A 550 -4.75 3.29 -3.03
C ALA A 550 -3.33 3.88 -3.13
N GLY A 551 -2.37 3.10 -3.67
CA GLY A 551 -0.96 3.48 -3.72
C GLY A 551 -0.30 3.68 -2.34
N ALA A 552 -0.97 3.21 -1.28
CA ALA A 552 -0.68 3.34 0.14
C ALA A 552 -1.29 2.15 0.91
N SER A 553 -1.00 2.03 2.21
CA SER A 553 -1.52 0.94 3.06
C SER A 553 -3.05 0.89 3.04
N ASP A 554 -3.59 -0.32 2.85
CA ASP A 554 -5.01 -0.64 2.90
C ASP A 554 -5.29 -1.28 4.26
N PHE A 555 -6.00 -0.55 5.11
CA PHE A 555 -6.20 -0.88 6.53
C PHE A 555 -6.89 -2.23 6.78
N PHE A 556 -7.44 -2.89 5.74
CA PHE A 556 -8.23 -4.12 5.82
C PHE A 556 -7.51 -5.38 5.46
N ARG A 557 -6.44 -5.27 4.68
CA ARG A 557 -5.48 -6.37 4.55
C ARG A 557 -4.77 -6.68 5.87
N CYS A 558 -5.06 -5.87 6.89
CA CYS A 558 -4.40 -5.82 8.17
C CYS A 558 -5.23 -6.29 9.36
N ASP A 559 -6.55 -6.37 9.23
CA ASP A 559 -7.40 -6.65 10.40
C ASP A 559 -7.56 -8.16 10.63
N GLU A 560 -7.13 -8.58 11.81
CA GLU A 560 -7.27 -9.92 12.36
C GLU A 560 -7.81 -9.85 13.79
N GLY A 561 -8.91 -9.13 14.07
CA GLY A 561 -9.57 -9.33 15.36
C GLY A 561 -10.72 -8.39 15.69
N HIS A 562 -11.90 -8.98 15.91
CA HIS A 562 -13.06 -8.31 16.50
C HIS A 562 -12.70 -7.38 17.67
N VAL A 563 -13.09 -6.11 17.56
CA VAL A 563 -13.18 -5.17 18.68
C VAL A 563 -14.32 -5.61 19.61
N GLY A 564 -13.97 -6.25 20.71
CA GLY A 564 -14.84 -6.34 21.88
C GLY A 564 -14.93 -4.96 22.54
N THR A 565 -16.16 -4.47 22.68
CA THR A 565 -16.52 -3.27 23.44
C THR A 565 -15.99 -3.34 24.89
N GLU A 566 -15.20 -2.35 25.32
CA GLU A 566 -15.25 -1.83 26.70
C GLU A 566 -14.64 -0.41 26.80
N HIS A 567 -15.24 0.41 27.65
CA HIS A 567 -15.08 1.86 27.76
C HIS A 567 -13.64 2.36 28.06
N GLY A 568 -13.25 3.41 27.33
CA GLY A 568 -12.72 4.66 27.90
C GLY A 568 -11.22 4.77 28.15
N SER A 569 -10.48 5.35 27.19
CA SER A 569 -9.42 6.35 27.38
C SER A 569 -8.69 6.60 26.05
N GLU A 570 -8.24 7.85 25.83
CA GLU A 570 -7.43 8.35 24.69
C GLU A 570 -6.61 7.28 23.94
N VAL A 571 -6.93 7.09 22.65
CA VAL A 571 -6.20 6.16 21.77
C VAL A 571 -5.39 6.95 20.76
N ALA A 572 -4.06 6.82 20.84
CA ALA A 572 -3.15 7.14 19.76
C ALA A 572 -3.22 5.98 18.74
N HIS A 573 -3.59 6.30 17.49
CA HIS A 573 -3.73 5.34 16.41
C HIS A 573 -2.35 4.97 15.83
N GLU A 574 -1.79 3.83 16.24
CA GLU A 574 -0.77 3.09 15.50
C GLU A 574 -1.42 1.82 14.93
N GLY A 575 -1.61 1.76 13.62
CA GLY A 575 -2.08 0.58 12.90
C GLY A 575 -0.98 -0.47 12.82
N SER A 576 -1.22 -1.67 13.33
CA SER A 576 -0.32 -2.83 13.19
C SER A 576 -1.15 -4.11 13.09
N CYS A 577 -0.81 -4.92 12.11
CA CYS A 577 -1.54 -6.08 11.60
C CYS A 577 -0.96 -7.36 12.20
N SER A 578 -1.03 -7.53 13.52
CA SER A 578 -0.35 -8.62 14.21
C SER A 578 -1.27 -9.38 15.15
N ARG A 579 -1.69 -10.61 14.79
CA ARG A 579 -2.02 -11.64 15.80
C ARG A 579 -0.75 -12.22 16.40
N ASN A 580 -0.69 -12.18 17.72
CA ASN A 580 -0.01 -13.22 18.49
C ASN A 580 -1.06 -14.30 18.78
N GLU A 581 -1.00 -15.43 18.08
CA GLU A 581 -1.66 -16.66 18.54
C GLU A 581 -0.73 -17.43 19.50
N ASP A 582 -1.36 -18.02 20.51
CA ASP A 582 -0.78 -18.70 21.66
C ASP A 582 0.43 -19.62 21.36
N VAL A 583 1.60 -19.25 21.90
CA VAL A 583 2.58 -20.21 22.43
C VAL A 583 2.51 -20.16 23.95
N GLY A 584 1.32 -20.48 24.46
CA GLY A 584 0.97 -20.44 25.88
C GLY A 584 0.52 -21.79 26.41
N ASP A 585 1.31 -22.86 26.23
CA ASP A 585 1.41 -23.91 27.25
C ASP A 585 2.44 -24.98 26.87
N ARG A 586 3.66 -24.85 27.40
CA ARG A 586 4.47 -26.00 27.84
C ARG A 586 5.61 -25.55 28.75
N HIS A 587 5.36 -25.79 30.03
CA HIS A 587 6.33 -26.05 31.09
C HIS A 587 7.37 -24.96 31.41
N GLY A 588 7.12 -24.32 32.55
CA GLY A 588 8.05 -23.42 33.21
C GLY A 588 9.43 -24.01 33.44
N LEU A 589 10.44 -23.21 33.13
CA LEU A 589 11.79 -23.38 33.64
C LEU A 589 12.23 -22.04 34.23
N ARG A 590 12.11 -21.94 35.55
CA ARG A 590 12.79 -20.92 36.34
C ARG A 590 14.30 -21.00 36.05
N PRO A 591 15.01 -19.87 35.89
CA PRO A 591 16.46 -19.90 35.77
C PRO A 591 17.07 -20.47 37.05
N ARG A 592 17.87 -21.53 36.90
CA ARG A 592 18.75 -22.03 37.97
C ARG A 592 19.89 -21.02 38.17
N PRO A 593 20.15 -20.55 39.40
CA PRO A 593 21.41 -19.87 39.69
C PRO A 593 22.46 -20.92 40.08
N ARG A 594 23.66 -20.81 39.52
CA ARG A 594 24.96 -21.33 39.97
C ARG A 594 25.96 -21.11 38.83
N ASN A 595 27.23 -20.86 39.03
CA ASN A 595 28.05 -20.37 40.13
C ASN A 595 29.41 -20.14 39.46
N SER A 596 30.14 -19.13 39.91
CA SER A 596 31.58 -18.96 39.72
C SER A 596 32.38 -20.26 39.88
N ALA A 597 33.33 -20.50 38.96
CA ALA A 597 34.75 -20.82 39.19
C ALA A 597 35.30 -21.73 38.08
N GLY A 598 36.44 -21.32 37.51
CA GLY A 598 37.25 -22.11 36.59
C GLY A 598 37.88 -21.27 35.51
#